data_AF-A0A4Y1Q844-F1
#
_entry.id   AF-A0A4Y1Q844-F1
#
_cell.length_a   1.000
_cell.length_b   1.000
_cell.length_c   1.000
_cell.angle_alpha   90.00
_cell.angle_beta   90.00
_cell.angle_gamma   90.00
#
_symmetry.space_group_name_H-M   'P 1'
#
loop_
_entity.id
_entity.type
_entity.pdbx_description
1 polymer ?
#
loop_
_entity_poly.entity_id
_entity_poly.type
_entity_poly.pdbx_seq_one_letter_code
_entity_poly.pdbx_strand_id
1 'polypeptide(L)'
;GFGCWLSSVDINTQQSFEQMQNRCVAVVIDPIQSVKGKVVIDAFRLINPQMVLAGREPRQTTSNIGHINKPSIQALVHGLNRHYYSIAV
;
A
#
# COMPACT_ATOMS: atom_id res chain seq x y z
N GLY A 1 12.85 -8.63 -9.78
CA GLY A 1 11.72 -7.68 -9.76
C GLY A 1 12.10 -6.48 -8.92
N PHE A 2 11.21 -5.49 -8.83
CA PHE A 2 11.46 -4.22 -8.13
C PHE A 2 10.83 -4.19 -6.73
N GLY A 3 10.30 -5.31 -6.24
CA GLY A 3 9.54 -5.36 -5.00
C GLY A 3 8.13 -4.76 -5.14
N CYS A 4 7.39 -4.76 -4.04
CA CYS A 4 6.02 -4.27 -4.01
C CYS A 4 5.97 -2.81 -3.55
N TRP A 5 5.61 -1.91 -4.46
CA TRP A 5 5.37 -0.47 -4.22
C TRP A 5 4.51 0.09 -5.36
N LEU A 6 3.99 1.31 -5.20
CA LEU A 6 3.17 1.98 -6.23
C LEU A 6 3.95 3.13 -6.86
N SER A 7 4.01 3.16 -8.18
CA SER A 7 4.53 4.30 -8.93
C SER A 7 3.54 5.46 -8.98
N SER A 8 3.96 6.63 -9.45
CA SER A 8 3.06 7.78 -9.63
C SER A 8 1.89 7.48 -10.57
N VAL A 9 2.11 6.62 -11.58
CA VAL A 9 1.04 6.18 -12.48
C VAL A 9 0.05 5.29 -11.73
N ASP A 10 0.54 4.32 -10.96
CA ASP A 10 -0.29 3.42 -10.16
C ASP A 10 -1.11 4.17 -9.12
N ILE A 11 -0.52 5.19 -8.47
CA ILE A 11 -1.21 6.06 -7.51
C ILE A 11 -2.38 6.80 -8.18
N ASN A 12 -2.18 7.38 -9.37
CA ASN A 12 -3.24 8.10 -10.08
C ASN A 12 -4.38 7.16 -10.49
N THR A 13 -4.05 5.95 -10.96
CA THR A 13 -5.04 4.92 -11.30
C THR A 13 -5.82 4.48 -10.06
N GLN A 14 -5.13 4.19 -8.96
CA GLN A 14 -5.76 3.82 -7.70
C GLN A 14 -6.65 4.93 -7.14
N GLN A 15 -6.25 6.20 -7.28
CA GLN A 15 -7.07 7.35 -6.86
C GLN A 15 -8.41 7.38 -7.59
N SER A 16 -8.42 7.06 -8.89
CA SER A 16 -9.65 6.98 -9.68
C SER A 16 -10.57 5.85 -9.21
N PHE A 17 -10.00 4.68 -8.87
CA PHE A 17 -10.77 3.56 -8.34
C PHE A 17 -11.30 3.81 -6.93
N GLU A 18 -10.54 4.46 -6.05
CA GLU A 18 -11.00 4.80 -4.70
C GLU A 18 -12.15 5.81 -4.69
N GLN A 19 -12.25 6.69 -5.70
CA GLN A 19 -13.39 7.59 -5.88
C GLN A 19 -14.68 6.84 -6.26
N MET A 20 -14.56 5.75 -7.02
CA MET A 20 -15.71 4.93 -7.43
C MET A 20 -16.11 3.95 -6.33
N GLN A 21 -15.13 3.36 -5.64
CA GLN A 21 -15.33 2.38 -4.58
C GLN A 21 -14.46 2.72 -3.37
N ASN A 22 -15.11 3.20 -2.31
CA ASN A 22 -14.46 3.67 -1.09
C ASN A 22 -13.62 2.63 -0.35
N ARG A 23 -13.66 1.34 -0.72
CA ARG A 23 -12.84 0.27 -0.13
C ARG A 23 -11.99 -0.47 -1.15
N CYS A 24 -11.63 0.20 -2.25
CA CYS A 24 -10.67 -0.34 -3.21
C CYS A 24 -9.28 -0.52 -2.56
N VAL A 25 -8.57 -1.55 -3.01
CA VAL A 25 -7.22 -1.91 -2.54
C VAL A 25 -6.36 -2.24 -3.76
N ALA A 26 -5.15 -1.70 -3.80
CA ALA A 26 -4.15 -2.07 -4.81
C ALA A 26 -3.34 -3.26 -4.31
N VAL A 27 -3.30 -4.36 -5.05
CA VAL A 27 -2.48 -5.54 -4.72
C VAL A 27 -1.32 -5.64 -5.69
N VAL A 28 -0.10 -5.74 -5.17
CA VAL A 28 1.12 -5.85 -5.97
C VAL A 28 1.79 -7.19 -5.69
N ILE A 29 2.07 -7.94 -6.75
CA ILE A 29 2.73 -9.25 -6.70
C ILE A 29 4.02 -9.15 -7.51
N ASP A 30 5.17 -9.44 -6.90
CA ASP A 30 6.45 -9.55 -7.62
C ASP A 30 6.76 -11.03 -7.88
N PRO A 31 6.48 -11.55 -9.09
CA PRO A 31 6.71 -12.95 -9.40
C PRO A 31 8.19 -13.32 -9.51
N ILE A 32 9.09 -12.33 -9.71
CA ILE A 32 10.53 -12.58 -9.86
C ILE A 32 11.18 -12.76 -8.49
N GLN A 33 10.75 -11.97 -7.48
CA GLN A 33 11.23 -12.14 -6.11
C GLN A 33 10.48 -13.22 -5.33
N SER A 34 9.34 -13.68 -5.84
CA SER A 34 8.62 -14.83 -5.33
C SER A 34 9.36 -16.13 -5.64
N VAL A 35 9.56 -16.98 -4.64
CA VAL A 35 10.25 -18.27 -4.76
C VAL A 35 9.41 -19.38 -4.12
N LYS A 36 9.78 -20.65 -4.31
CA LYS A 36 9.07 -21.77 -3.69
C LYS A 36 9.01 -21.58 -2.16
N GLY A 37 7.79 -21.52 -1.62
CA GLY A 37 7.54 -21.34 -0.19
C GLY A 37 7.47 -19.88 0.29
N LYS A 38 7.67 -18.88 -0.60
CA LYS A 38 7.51 -17.46 -0.27
C LYS A 38 6.97 -16.67 -1.46
N VAL A 39 5.76 -16.16 -1.32
CA VAL A 39 5.17 -15.22 -2.29
C VAL A 39 5.46 -13.79 -1.82
N VAL A 40 6.01 -12.97 -2.71
CA VAL A 40 6.22 -11.54 -2.47
C VAL A 40 4.99 -10.81 -2.97
N ILE A 41 4.12 -10.47 -2.01
CA ILE A 41 2.83 -9.82 -2.23
C ILE A 41 2.62 -8.78 -1.12
N ASP A 42 2.11 -7.62 -1.49
CA ASP A 42 1.63 -6.61 -0.55
C ASP A 42 0.34 -5.98 -1.07
N ALA A 43 -0.49 -5.52 -0.14
CA ALA A 43 -1.69 -4.75 -0.43
C ALA A 43 -1.51 -3.31 0.07
N PHE A 44 -1.94 -2.35 -0.73
CA PHE A 44 -1.77 -0.94 -0.48
C PHE A 44 -3.08 -0.17 -0.60
N ARG A 45 -3.10 0.96 0.09
CA ARG A 45 -4.18 1.93 0.00
C ARG A 45 -3.66 3.35 0.11
N LEU A 46 -4.27 4.28 -0.63
CA LEU A 46 -3.82 5.67 -0.63
C LEU A 46 -4.11 6.37 0.70
N ILE A 47 -3.23 7.30 1.04
CA ILE A 47 -3.40 8.22 2.16
C ILE A 47 -4.11 9.45 1.63
N ASN A 48 -5.24 9.82 2.23
CA ASN A 48 -5.88 11.09 1.90
C ASN A 48 -5.09 12.26 2.52
N PRO A 49 -4.53 13.18 1.71
CA PRO A 49 -3.76 14.32 2.21
C PRO A 49 -4.55 15.22 3.17
N GLN A 50 -5.87 15.33 2.98
CA GLN A 50 -6.75 16.14 3.83
C GLN A 50 -6.82 15.57 5.26
N MET A 51 -6.78 14.25 5.41
CA MET A 51 -6.77 13.61 6.73
C MET A 51 -5.46 13.88 7.47
N VAL A 52 -4.33 13.81 6.76
CA VAL A 52 -3.01 14.09 7.32
C VAL A 52 -2.91 15.54 7.79
N LEU A 53 -3.36 16.49 6.97
CA LEU A 53 -3.37 17.91 7.33
C LEU A 53 -4.27 18.20 8.54
N ALA A 54 -5.36 17.45 8.68
CA ALA A 54 -6.24 17.51 9.85
C ALA A 54 -5.69 16.78 11.09
N GLY A 55 -4.47 16.23 11.04
CA GLY A 55 -3.85 15.48 12.13
C GLY A 55 -4.56 14.18 12.48
N ARG A 56 -5.44 13.68 11.61
CA ARG A 56 -6.18 12.43 11.83
C ARG A 56 -5.36 11.25 11.30
N GLU A 57 -5.47 10.10 11.97
CA GLU A 57 -4.81 8.89 11.48
C GLU A 57 -5.40 8.48 10.12
N PRO A 58 -4.59 8.41 9.04
CA PRO A 58 -5.08 8.07 7.70
C PRO A 58 -5.29 6.57 7.48
N ARG A 59 -4.71 5.73 8.36
CA ARG A 59 -4.80 4.28 8.25
C ARG A 59 -6.16 3.83 8.74
N GLN A 60 -6.84 3.02 7.91
CA GLN A 60 -8.04 2.33 8.38
C GLN A 60 -7.61 1.20 9.30
N THR A 61 -7.85 1.37 10.60
CA THR A 61 -7.67 0.33 11.62
C THR A 61 -8.76 -0.71 11.43
N THR A 62 -8.43 -1.82 10.77
CA THR A 62 -9.25 -3.03 10.82
C THR A 62 -8.88 -3.81 12.09
N SER A 63 -9.81 -4.58 12.65
CA SER A 63 -9.58 -5.40 13.87
C SER A 63 -8.63 -6.59 13.64
N ASN A 64 -7.72 -6.50 12.68
CA ASN A 64 -6.90 -7.60 12.20
C ASN A 64 -5.64 -7.68 13.07
N ILE A 65 -5.38 -8.86 13.66
CA ILE A 65 -4.18 -9.20 14.43
C ILE A 65 -3.01 -9.50 13.46
N GLY A 66 -2.91 -8.75 12.36
CA GLY A 66 -1.92 -8.97 11.32
C GLY A 66 -0.58 -8.33 11.68
N HIS A 67 0.52 -9.05 11.45
CA HIS A 67 1.85 -8.46 11.52
C HIS A 67 2.11 -7.67 10.24
N ILE A 68 2.19 -6.35 10.33
CA ILE A 68 2.65 -5.54 9.20
C ILE A 68 4.12 -5.89 8.98
N ASN A 69 4.44 -6.40 7.79
CA ASN A 69 5.82 -6.67 7.41
C ASN A 69 6.65 -5.39 7.51
N LYS A 70 7.88 -5.50 8.02
CA LYS A 70 8.78 -4.36 8.09
C LYS A 70 8.99 -3.82 6.67
N PRO A 71 8.69 -2.54 6.39
CA PRO A 71 8.77 -2.01 5.05
C PRO A 71 10.22 -2.01 4.55
N SER A 72 10.40 -2.32 3.26
CA SER A 72 11.71 -2.23 2.62
C SER A 72 12.11 -0.76 2.43
N ILE A 73 13.42 -0.49 2.41
CA ILE A 73 13.95 0.87 2.14
C ILE A 73 13.44 1.37 0.78
N GLN A 74 13.39 0.49 -0.22
CA GLN A 74 12.89 0.81 -1.53
C GLN A 74 11.43 1.29 -1.49
N ALA A 75 10.53 0.58 -0.78
CA ALA A 75 9.14 1.00 -0.65
C ALA A 75 9.00 2.35 0.06
N LEU A 76 9.81 2.62 1.09
CA LEU A 76 9.84 3.91 1.79
C LEU A 76 10.27 5.05 0.86
N VAL A 77 11.30 4.85 0.03
CA VAL A 77 11.75 5.82 -0.98
C VAL A 77 10.65 6.11 -2.00
N HIS A 78 9.85 5.10 -2.36
CA HIS A 78 8.73 5.23 -3.28
C HIS A 78 7.42 5.71 -2.63
N GLY A 79 7.48 6.24 -1.39
CA GLY A 79 6.35 6.95 -0.80
C GLY A 79 5.43 6.12 0.09
N LEU A 80 5.83 4.91 0.47
CA LEU A 80 5.16 4.17 1.54
C LEU A 80 5.18 5.00 2.84
N ASN A 81 4.05 5.02 3.55
CA ASN A 81 3.75 5.87 4.70
C ASN A 81 3.70 7.39 4.42
N ARG A 82 3.74 7.82 3.16
CA ARG A 82 3.52 9.23 2.75
C ARG A 82 2.32 9.37 1.81
N HIS A 83 2.33 8.61 0.72
CA HIS A 83 1.27 8.64 -0.30
C HIS A 83 0.29 7.47 -0.16
N TYR A 84 0.77 6.34 0.37
CA TYR A 84 -0.02 5.14 0.60
C TYR A 84 0.53 4.38 1.81
N TYR A 85 -0.27 3.46 2.37
CA TYR A 85 0.13 2.58 3.45
C TYR A 85 -0.11 1.12 3.06
N SER A 86 0.67 0.22 3.66
CA SER A 86 0.49 -1.23 3.51
C SER A 86 -0.64 -1.70 4.43
N ILE A 87 -1.48 -2.59 3.92
CA ILE A 87 -2.51 -3.30 4.66
C ILE A 87 -1.93 -4.67 5.05
N ALA A 88 -2.11 -5.07 6.31
CA ALA A 88 -1.75 -6.43 6.72
C ALA A 88 -2.62 -7.45 5.97
N VAL A 89 -1.97 -8.37 5.25
CA VAL A 89 -2.57 -9.48 4.49
C VAL A 89 -2.25 -10.80 5.19
#